data_AF-A0A7M2TES7-F1
#
_entry.id   AF-A0A7M2TES7-F1
#
_cell.length_a   1.000
_cell.length_b   1.000
_cell.length_c   1.000
_cell.angle_alpha   90.00
_cell.angle_beta   90.00
_cell.angle_gamma   90.00
#
_symmetry.space_group_name_H-M   'P 1'
#
loop_
_entity.id
_entity.type
_entity.pdbx_description
1 polymer ?
#
loop_
_entity_poly.entity_id
_entity_poly.type
_entity_poly.pdbx_seq_one_letter_code
_entity_poly.pdbx_strand_id
1 'polypeptide(L)'
;MPVKRVCPRCGQDWVHPYRFKADGAPFSLCTECDSLWWPGEAVEVAHARFLDDVVAERLGVEGNPWGDLLWADVIEPAPDDSAVDPPHHKRTR
;
A
#
# COMPACT_ATOMS: atom_id res chain seq x y z
N MET A 1 0.19 -16.86 -7.85
CA MET A 1 1.29 -16.11 -7.19
C MET A 1 1.03 -14.65 -7.50
N PRO A 2 0.85 -13.76 -6.51
CA PRO A 2 0.88 -12.34 -6.79
C PRO A 2 2.28 -12.02 -7.30
N VAL A 3 2.35 -11.32 -8.43
CA VAL A 3 3.63 -10.90 -8.98
C VAL A 3 4.09 -9.75 -8.10
N LYS A 4 5.09 -9.98 -7.24
CA LYS A 4 5.80 -8.89 -6.59
C LYS A 4 6.30 -7.97 -7.71
N ARG A 5 5.87 -6.72 -7.71
CA ARG A 5 6.20 -5.74 -8.74
C ARG A 5 7.19 -4.74 -8.17
N VAL A 6 8.38 -4.65 -8.78
CA VAL A 6 9.34 -3.61 -8.43
C VAL A 6 8.69 -2.25 -8.72
N CYS A 7 8.85 -1.30 -7.81
CA CYS A 7 8.34 0.05 -7.97
C CYS A 7 8.87 0.66 -9.27
N PRO A 8 8.00 0.99 -10.24
CA PRO A 8 8.43 1.52 -11.53
C PRO A 8 9.00 2.94 -11.42
N ARG A 9 8.75 3.64 -10.30
CA ARG A 9 9.19 5.01 -10.10
C ARG A 9 10.62 5.09 -9.56
N CYS A 10 10.91 4.39 -8.47
CA CYS A 10 12.22 4.44 -7.84
C CYS A 10 13.13 3.28 -8.23
N GLY A 11 12.58 2.12 -8.62
CA GLY A 11 13.34 0.92 -8.91
C GLY A 11 14.06 0.30 -7.71
N GLN A 12 13.82 0.79 -6.49
CA GLN A 12 14.58 0.43 -5.29
C GLN A 12 13.89 -0.62 -4.41
N ASP A 13 12.55 -0.62 -4.38
CA ASP A 13 11.77 -1.56 -3.57
C ASP A 13 10.51 -2.03 -4.29
N TRP A 14 9.75 -2.93 -3.66
CA TRP A 14 8.53 -3.51 -4.19
C TRP A 14 7.31 -2.66 -3.86
N VAL A 15 6.27 -2.83 -4.66
CA VAL A 15 4.95 -2.27 -4.39
C VAL A 15 4.15 -3.27 -3.53
N HIS A 16 3.62 -2.78 -2.42
CA HIS A 16 2.91 -3.56 -1.41
C HIS A 16 1.45 -3.13 -1.28
N PRO A 17 0.53 -4.06 -0.97
CA PRO A 17 -0.86 -3.71 -0.71
C PRO A 17 -1.03 -3.07 0.67
N TYR A 18 -1.71 -1.94 0.73
CA TYR A 18 -2.05 -1.20 1.94
C TYR A 18 -3.53 -0.81 1.91
N ARG A 19 -4.04 -0.34 3.06
CA ARG A 19 -5.35 0.29 3.15
C ARG A 19 -5.34 1.45 4.12
N PHE A 20 -6.25 2.39 3.92
CA PHE A 20 -6.52 3.45 4.89
C PHE A 20 -7.29 2.88 6.09
N LYS A 21 -6.88 3.23 7.31
CA LYS A 21 -7.56 2.76 8.53
C LYS A 21 -8.95 3.37 8.71
N ALA A 22 -9.16 4.59 8.23
CA ALA A 22 -10.39 5.34 8.43
C ALA A 22 -11.62 4.71 7.74
N ASP A 23 -11.45 4.18 6.52
CA ASP A 23 -12.54 3.65 5.69
C ASP A 23 -12.23 2.30 5.04
N GLY A 24 -11.03 1.75 5.26
CA GLY A 24 -10.59 0.50 4.65
C GLY A 24 -10.27 0.59 3.16
N ALA A 25 -10.21 1.79 2.58
CA ALA A 25 -9.96 1.96 1.15
C ALA A 25 -8.59 1.37 0.77
N PRO A 26 -8.53 0.38 -0.16
CA PRO A 26 -7.28 -0.27 -0.52
C PRO A 26 -6.48 0.57 -1.51
N PHE A 27 -5.16 0.41 -1.50
CA PHE A 27 -4.24 0.99 -2.46
C PHE A 27 -2.92 0.20 -2.50
N SER A 28 -2.10 0.48 -3.49
CA SER A 28 -0.74 -0.06 -3.62
C SER A 28 0.27 1.02 -3.28
N LEU A 29 1.32 0.68 -2.51
CA LEU A 29 2.31 1.63 -1.99
C LEU A 29 3.73 1.11 -2.15
N CYS A 30 4.64 1.98 -2.57
CA CYS A 30 6.08 1.79 -2.36
C CYS A 30 6.51 2.63 -1.16
N THR A 31 7.06 2.01 -0.13
CA THR A 31 7.50 2.65 1.14
C THR A 31 8.84 3.38 1.01
N GLU A 32 9.61 3.13 -0.05
CA GLU A 32 10.90 3.82 -0.27
C GLU A 32 10.75 5.20 -0.94
N CYS A 33 9.67 5.42 -1.70
CA CYS A 33 9.47 6.67 -2.44
C CYS A 33 8.05 7.23 -2.33
N ASP A 34 7.29 6.69 -1.37
CA ASP A 34 5.95 7.12 -0.97
C ASP A 34 4.96 7.19 -2.14
N SER A 35 5.18 6.36 -3.15
CA SER A 35 4.36 6.35 -4.36
C SER A 35 3.20 5.39 -4.23
N LEU A 36 2.01 5.91 -4.55
CA LEU A 36 0.72 5.28 -4.37
C LEU A 36 0.01 5.09 -5.72
N TRP A 37 -0.68 3.95 -5.86
CA TRP A 37 -1.59 3.67 -6.97
C TRP A 37 -2.95 3.17 -6.46
N TRP A 38 -4.04 3.61 -7.08
CA TRP A 38 -5.38 3.17 -6.72
C TRP A 38 -5.70 1.79 -7.31
N PRO A 39 -6.67 1.05 -6.72
CA PRO A 39 -7.15 -0.20 -7.28
C PRO A 39 -7.63 -0.03 -8.72
N GLY A 40 -7.20 -0.93 -9.60
CA GLY A 40 -7.56 -0.92 -11.01
C GLY A 40 -6.70 -0.02 -11.90
N GLU A 41 -5.82 0.81 -11.32
CA GLU A 41 -4.84 1.57 -12.10
C GLU A 41 -3.62 0.71 -12.48
N ALA A 42 -3.04 1.00 -13.64
CA ALA A 42 -1.75 0.42 -14.00
C ALA A 42 -0.67 1.00 -13.07
N VAL A 43 0.09 0.12 -12.40
CA VAL A 43 1.24 0.51 -11.55
C VAL A 43 2.39 1.00 -12.43
N GLU A 44 2.28 2.24 -12.91
CA GLU A 44 3.21 2.91 -13.83
C GLU A 44 3.50 4.32 -13.32
N VAL A 45 4.60 4.91 -13.78
CA VAL A 45 5.03 6.26 -13.33
C VAL A 45 3.95 7.31 -13.59
N ALA A 46 3.21 7.20 -14.70
CA ALA A 46 2.17 8.15 -15.08
C ALA A 46 0.95 8.19 -14.13
N HIS A 47 0.70 7.12 -13.38
CA HIS A 47 -0.40 7.04 -12.41
C HIS A 47 0.06 7.15 -10.96
N ALA A 48 1.37 7.29 -10.72
CA ALA A 48 1.93 7.37 -9.39
C ALA A 48 1.51 8.70 -8.72
N ARG A 49 0.89 8.59 -7.55
CA ARG A 49 0.59 9.72 -6.66
C ARG A 49 1.54 9.66 -5.46
N PHE A 50 1.74 10.77 -4.76
CA PHE A 50 2.45 10.74 -3.50
C PHE A 50 1.48 10.50 -2.34
N LEU A 51 1.90 9.68 -1.39
CA LEU A 51 1.10 9.37 -0.20
C LEU A 51 0.76 10.65 0.57
N ASP A 52 1.73 11.56 0.73
CA ASP A 52 1.57 12.85 1.40
C ASP A 52 0.41 13.67 0.81
N ASP A 53 0.39 13.82 -0.52
CA ASP A 53 -0.66 14.59 -1.22
C ASP A 53 -2.04 13.94 -1.02
N VAL A 54 -2.11 12.61 -1.15
CA VAL A 54 -3.36 11.86 -0.99
C VAL A 54 -3.88 11.95 0.45
N VAL A 55 -2.99 11.84 1.44
CA VAL A 55 -3.36 11.93 2.86
C VAL A 55 -3.78 13.35 3.21
N ALA A 56 -3.05 14.36 2.73
CA ALA A 56 -3.40 15.77 2.94
C ALA A 56 -4.80 16.09 2.37
N GLU A 57 -5.08 15.66 1.13
CA GLU A 57 -6.38 15.82 0.50
C GLU A 57 -7.50 15.15 1.31
N ARG A 58 -7.27 13.91 1.78
CA ARG A 58 -8.25 13.16 2.57
C ARG A 58 -8.52 13.74 3.96
N LEU A 59 -7.51 14.35 4.57
CA LEU A 59 -7.64 15.03 5.86
C LEU A 59 -8.14 16.47 5.73
N GLY A 60 -8.19 17.02 4.51
CA GLY A 60 -8.54 18.42 4.25
C GLY A 60 -7.52 19.41 4.81
N VAL A 61 -6.24 19.03 4.86
CA VAL A 61 -5.13 19.87 5.34
C VAL A 61 -4.28 20.35 4.17
N GLU A 62 -3.70 21.54 4.29
CA GLU A 62 -2.73 22.06 3.33
C GLU A 62 -1.30 21.71 3.78
N GLY A 63 -0.46 21.26 2.83
CA GLY A 63 0.95 20.95 3.09
C GLY A 63 1.19 19.53 3.62
N ASN A 64 2.27 19.36 4.37
CA ASN A 64 2.70 18.05 4.87
C ASN A 64 1.75 17.53 5.98
N PRO A 65 1.06 16.40 5.79
CA PRO A 65 0.13 15.86 6.79
C PRO A 65 0.82 15.17 7.97
N TRP A 66 2.12 14.91 7.89
CA TRP A 66 2.86 14.07 8.86
C TRP A 66 3.45 14.83 10.06
N GLY A 67 2.99 16.06 10.34
CA GLY A 67 3.52 16.87 11.43
C GLY A 67 3.40 16.17 12.80
N ASP A 68 2.17 15.81 13.17
CA ASP A 68 1.85 15.08 14.41
C ASP A 68 1.32 13.66 14.14
N LEU A 69 1.26 13.24 12.88
CA LEU A 69 0.73 11.94 12.45
C LEU A 69 1.85 11.01 12.01
N LEU A 70 1.77 9.75 12.46
CA LEU A 70 2.60 8.68 11.91
C LEU A 70 1.82 7.95 10.82
N TRP A 71 2.53 7.36 9.87
CA TRP A 71 1.91 6.49 8.85
C TRP A 71 1.05 5.40 9.49
N ALA A 72 1.55 4.79 10.57
CA ALA A 72 0.84 3.74 11.29
C ALA A 72 -0.48 4.21 11.92
N ASP A 73 -0.73 5.51 12.05
CA ASP A 73 -2.02 6.02 12.52
C ASP A 73 -3.06 6.11 11.39
N VAL A 74 -2.60 6.21 10.13
CA VAL A 74 -3.45 6.51 8.96
C VAL A 74 -3.62 5.30 8.04
N ILE A 75 -2.57 4.51 7.86
CA ILE A 75 -2.52 3.39 6.92
C ILE A 75 -1.97 2.12 7.59
N GLU A 76 -2.32 0.97 7.02
CA GLU A 76 -1.79 -0.32 7.45
C GLU A 76 -1.62 -1.28 6.26
N PRO A 77 -0.69 -2.25 6.35
CA PRO A 77 -0.59 -3.31 5.34
C PRO A 77 -1.93 -4.04 5.19
N ALA A 78 -2.38 -4.20 3.95
CA ALA A 78 -3.53 -5.04 3.67
C ALA A 78 -3.05 -6.50 3.56
N PRO A 79 -3.85 -7.48 4.03
CA PRO A 79 -3.52 -8.88 3.80
C PRO A 79 -3.38 -9.10 2.30
N ASP A 80 -2.23 -9.65 1.92
CA ASP A 80 -2.06 -10.19 0.58
C ASP A 80 -3.04 -11.38 0.51
N ASP A 81 -4.01 -11.37 -0.44
CA ASP A 81 -4.99 -12.45 -0.65
C ASP A 81 -4.35 -13.83 -0.95
N SER A 82 -3.03 -13.90 -0.85
CA SER A 82 -2.15 -15.04 -1.06
C SER A 82 -1.88 -15.85 0.21
N ALA A 83 -2.29 -15.39 1.39
CA ALA A 83 -2.19 -16.15 2.64
C ALA A 83 -3.36 -17.15 2.81
N VAL A 84 -3.55 -18.03 1.82
CA VAL A 84 -4.24 -19.30 2.07
C VAL A 84 -3.20 -20.23 2.68
N ASP A 85 -3.27 -20.39 4.01
CA ASP A 85 -2.59 -21.46 4.74
C ASP A 85 -2.80 -22.80 4.00
N PRO A 86 -1.74 -23.54 3.62
CA PRO A 86 -1.95 -24.88 3.11
C PRO A 86 -2.54 -25.73 4.25
N PRO A 87 -3.58 -26.55 3.99
CA PRO A 87 -4.18 -27.34 5.05
C PRO A 87 -3.12 -28.23 5.68
N HIS A 88 -2.97 -28.13 7.00
CA HIS A 88 -2.23 -29.09 7.82
C HIS A 88 -2.78 -30.50 7.55
N HIS A 89 -2.20 -31.21 6.60
CA HIS A 89 -2.40 -32.64 6.47
C HIS A 89 -1.78 -33.31 7.69
N LYS A 90 -2.62 -33.66 8.66
CA LYS A 90 -2.29 -34.62 9.70
C LYS A 90 -1.80 -35.89 9.01
N ARG A 91 -0.49 -36.15 9.05
CA ARG A 91 0.05 -37.48 8.76
C ARG A 91 -0.23 -38.37 9.97
N THR A 92 -1.40 -39.01 9.96
CA THR A 92 -1.59 -40.31 10.58
C THR A 92 -0.64 -41.31 9.94
N ARG A 93 0.35 -41.80 10.67
CA ARG A 93 0.43 -43.18 11.18
C ARG A 93 1.71 -43.39 11.97
#